data_AF-A0AAD5JDA5-F1
#
_entry.id   AF-A0AAD5JDA5-F1
#
_cell.length_a   1.000
_cell.length_b   1.000
_cell.length_c   1.000
_cell.angle_alpha   90.00
_cell.angle_beta   90.00
_cell.angle_gamma   90.00
#
_symmetry.space_group_name_H-M   'P 1'
#
loop_
_entity.id
_entity.type
_entity.pdbx_description
1 polymer ?
#
loop_
_entity_poly.entity_id
_entity_poly.type
_entity_poly.pdbx_seq_one_letter_code
_entity_poly.pdbx_strand_id
1 'polypeptide(L)' 'MTTTPVMVLLDFTKPFIVETDACNVGIGVVLMQNGRPLAFISKALPPRKLGLSTYEKELLAIVYAM' A
#
# COMPACT_ATOMS: atom_id res chain seq x y z
N MET A 1 11.89 7.70 18.56
CA MET A 1 10.76 8.63 18.37
C MET A 1 9.88 8.08 17.25
N THR A 2 8.88 7.27 17.59
CA THR A 2 7.88 6.79 16.63
C THR A 2 6.75 7.82 16.59
N THR A 3 6.86 8.78 15.68
CA THR A 3 5.74 9.69 15.37
C THR A 3 4.69 8.88 14.64
N THR A 4 3.60 8.53 15.31
CA THR A 4 2.42 7.97 14.65
C THR A 4 1.94 9.03 13.65
N PRO A 5 1.94 8.76 12.34
CA PRO A 5 1.43 9.73 11.38
C PRO A 5 -0.04 9.95 11.72
N VAL A 6 -0.38 11.18 12.09
CA VAL A 6 -1.76 11.58 12.32
C VAL A 6 -2.49 11.37 11.00
N MET A 7 -3.36 10.35 10.97
CA MET A 7 -4.15 9.97 9.81
C MET A 7 -5.05 11.14 9.44
N VAL A 8 -4.65 11.89 8.41
CA VAL A 8 -5.39 13.05 7.92
C VAL A 8 -6.69 12.57 7.28
N LEU A 9 -7.76 13.37 7.41
CA LEU A 9 -9.05 13.07 6.81
C LEU A 9 -8.91 13.00 5.28
N LEU A 10 -9.46 11.94 4.69
CA LEU A 10 -9.44 11.71 3.24
C LEU A 10 -10.20 12.83 2.53
N ASP A 11 -9.55 13.48 1.56
CA ASP A 11 -10.16 14.52 0.75
C ASP A 11 -10.47 13.98 -0.64
N PHE A 12 -11.70 13.56 -0.88
CA PHE A 12 -12.14 12.99 -2.17
C PHE A 12 -12.11 14.00 -3.33
N THR A 13 -11.88 15.29 -3.07
CA THR A 13 -11.73 16.31 -4.13
C THR A 13 -10.32 16.34 -4.72
N LYS A 14 -9.35 15.67 -4.09
CA LYS A 14 -7.94 15.67 -4.50
C LYS A 14 -7.50 14.32 -5.05
N PRO A 15 -6.53 14.32 -5.97
CA PRO A 15 -5.99 13.06 -6.49
C PRO A 15 -5.29 12.28 -5.38
N PHE A 16 -5.57 10.98 -5.34
CA PHE A 16 -4.85 10.04 -4.50
C PHE A 16 -3.63 9.51 -5.24
N ILE A 17 -2.52 9.38 -4.53
CA ILE A 17 -1.31 8.72 -5.00
C ILE A 17 -1.19 7.41 -4.25
N VAL A 18 -1.12 6.30 -4.99
CA VAL A 18 -0.94 4.97 -4.42
C VAL A 18 0.48 4.53 -4.75
N GLU A 19 1.30 4.37 -3.72
CA GLU A 19 2.61 3.75 -3.84
C GLU A 19 2.53 2.31 -3.35
N THR A 20 3.00 1.38 -4.17
CA THR A 20 3.04 -0.04 -3.82
C THR A 20 4.47 -0.53 -3.75
N ASP A 21 4.77 -1.33 -2.75
CA ASP A 21 6.02 -2.07 -2.64
C ASP A 21 5.70 -3.56 -2.49
N ALA A 22 6.43 -4.41 -3.20
CA ALA A 22 6.21 -5.85 -3.16
C ALA A 22 7.54 -6.57 -2.90
N CYS A 23 7.52 -7.49 -1.96
CA CYS A 23 8.67 -8.34 -1.66
C CYS A 23 8.29 -9.82 -1.82
N ASN A 24 9.27 -10.71 -1.64
CA ASN A 24 9.01 -12.14 -1.79
C ASN A 24 7.94 -12.68 -0.84
N VAL A 25 7.77 -12.06 0.32
CA VAL A 25 6.94 -12.56 1.42
C VAL A 25 5.69 -11.72 1.69
N GLY A 26 5.54 -10.57 1.04
CA GLY A 26 4.53 -9.59 1.42
C GLY A 26 4.34 -8.50 0.38
N ILE A 27 3.26 -7.74 0.59
CA ILE A 27 2.92 -6.55 -0.18
C ILE A 27 2.69 -5.39 0.79
N GLY A 28 3.11 -4.21 0.37
CA GLY A 28 2.94 -2.94 1.05
C GLY A 28 2.24 -1.95 0.12
N VAL A 29 1.37 -1.14 0.69
CA VAL A 29 0.71 -0.04 -0.01
C VAL A 29 0.73 1.18 0.90
N VAL A 30 1.05 2.33 0.32
CA VAL A 30 0.90 3.64 0.95
C VAL A 30 -0.05 4.48 0.10
N LEU A 31 -1.14 4.91 0.70
CA LEU A 31 -2.04 5.89 0.12
C LEU A 31 -1.57 7.28 0.56
N MET A 32 -1.36 8.20 -0.38
CA MET A 32 -0.89 9.55 -0.11
C MET A 32 -1.77 10.60 -0.80
N GLN A 33 -1.87 11.78 -0.19
CA GLN A 33 -2.44 12.98 -0.81
C GLN A 33 -1.57 14.17 -0.46
N ASN A 34 -1.30 15.06 -1.43
CA ASN A 34 -0.47 16.25 -1.24
C ASN A 34 0.89 15.95 -0.58
N GLY A 35 1.51 14.81 -0.92
CA GLY A 35 2.78 14.37 -0.32
C GLY A 35 2.69 13.91 1.14
N ARG A 36 1.47 13.71 1.68
CA ARG A 36 1.25 13.20 3.04
C ARG A 36 0.66 11.80 2.98
N PRO A 37 1.22 10.83 3.73
CA PRO A 37 0.62 9.51 3.82
C PRO A 37 -0.67 9.55 4.64
N LEU A 38 -1.70 8.91 4.11
CA LEU A 38 -3.04 8.81 4.66
C LEU A 38 -3.28 7.43 5.25
N ALA A 39 -2.94 6.38 4.51
CA ALA A 39 -3.15 5.00 4.93
C ALA A 39 -1.96 4.14 4.54
N PHE A 40 -1.70 3.14 5.37
CA PHE A 40 -0.67 2.13 5.14
C PHE A 40 -1.32 0.76 5.24
N ILE A 41 -1.08 -0.07 4.23
CA ILE A 41 -1.48 -1.48 4.25
C ILE A 41 -0.20 -2.29 4.12
N SER A 42 0.04 -3.18 5.08
CA SER A 42 1.11 -4.17 4.99
C SER A 42 0.50 -5.54 5.20
N LYS A 43 0.68 -6.43 4.22
CA LYS A 43 0.09 -7.76 4.24
C LYS A 43 1.10 -8.82 3.82
N ALA A 44 1.28 -9.80 4.70
CA ALA A 44 2.03 -11.00 4.36
C ALA A 44 1.28 -11.84 3.31
N LEU A 45 2.00 -12.32 2.31
CA LEU A 45 1.44 -13.17 1.27
C LEU A 45 1.28 -14.61 1.80
N PRO A 46 0.12 -15.26 1.58
CA PRO A 46 -0.04 -16.66 1.93
C PRO A 46 0.87 -17.53 1.04
N PRO A 47 1.22 -18.77 1.46
CA PRO A 47 2.13 -19.65 0.73
C PRO A 47 1.79 -19.84 -0.75
N ARG A 48 0.48 -19.87 -1.06
CA ARG A 48 -0.04 -19.97 -2.43
C ARG A 48 0.31 -18.78 -3.33
N LYS A 49 0.57 -17.61 -2.75
CA LYS A 49 0.90 -16.36 -3.45
C LYS A 49 2.39 -15.99 -3.38
N LEU A 50 3.22 -16.79 -2.70
CA LEU A 50 4.67 -16.57 -2.65
C LEU A 50 5.35 -16.83 -4.00
N GLY A 51 4.85 -17.79 -4.78
CA GLY A 51 5.36 -18.12 -6.10
C GLY A 51 4.93 -17.18 -7.23
N LEU A 52 4.12 -16.16 -6.94
CA LEU A 52 3.75 -15.15 -7.93
C LEU A 52 4.97 -14.30 -8.31
N SER A 53 4.98 -13.83 -9.55
CA SER A 53 5.97 -12.85 -9.99
C SER A 53 5.83 -11.54 -9.21
N THR A 54 6.90 -10.73 -9.16
CA THR A 54 6.84 -9.40 -8.51
C THR A 54 5.75 -8.53 -9.11
N TYR A 55 5.56 -8.60 -10.43
CA TYR A 55 4.50 -7.86 -11.13
C TYR A 55 3.09 -8.25 -10.65
N GLU A 56 2.80 -9.54 -10.49
CA GLU A 56 1.50 -9.99 -9.97
C GLU A 56 1.31 -9.60 -8.51
N LYS A 57 2.39 -9.55 -7.72
CA LYS A 57 2.35 -9.08 -6.32
C LYS A 57 2.09 -7.58 -6.24
N GLU A 58 2.71 -6.78 -7.09
CA GLU A 58 2.43 -5.34 -7.21
C GLU A 58 0.97 -5.10 -7.66
N LEU A 59 0.49 -5.84 -8.66
CA LEU A 59 -0.91 -5.76 -9.07
C LEU A 59 -1.86 -6.12 -7.93
N LEU A 60 -1.53 -7.16 -7.15
CA LEU A 60 -2.30 -7.53 -5.97
C LEU A 60 -2.28 -6.42 -4.91
N ALA A 61 -1.15 -5.75 -4.73
CA ALA A 61 -1.02 -4.60 -3.83
C ALA A 61 -1.95 -3.45 -4.27
N ILE A 62 -2.00 -3.16 -5.57
CA ILE A 62 -2.93 -2.16 -6.14
C ILE A 62 -4.39 -2.56 -5.89
N VAL A 63 -4.74 -3.84 -6.11
CA VAL A 63 -6.11 -4.34 -5.85
C VAL A 63 -6.49 -4.25 -4.38
N TYR A 64 -5.53 -4.40 -3.45
CA TYR A 64 -5.77 -4.19 -2.03
C TYR A 64 -5.89 -2.73 -1.61
N ALA A 65 -5.42 -1.80 -2.46
CA ALA A 65 -5.45 -0.36 -2.21
C ALA A 65 -6.78 0.30 -2.61
N MET A 66 -7.54 -0.35 -3.51
CA MET A 66 -8.86 0.08 -4.00
C MET A 66 -9.97 -0.37 -3.05
#